data_AF-A0AAW4YD56-F1
#
_entry.id   AF-A0AAW4YD56-F1
#
_cell.length_a   1.000
_cell.length_b   1.000
_cell.length_c   1.000
_cell.angle_alpha   90.00
_cell.angle_beta   90.00
_cell.angle_gamma   90.00
#
_symmetry.space_group_name_H-M   'P 1'
#
loop_
_entity.id
_entity.type
_entity.pdbx_description
1 polymer ?
#
loop_
_entity_poly.entity_id
_entity_poly.type
_entity_poly.pdbx_seq_one_letter_code
_entity_poly.pdbx_strand_id
1 'polypeptide(L)'
;KIKNPTKLELEVKEPKKYIIPWALLGFALVMIYQMVVSIVYSQIFGTQQTSPNTERLIVIARKIPLFIFFVSIVGPLLEEYVFRKVIFGELFNAIKGNRIVAFAIATTVSSLIFALAHNDYKFIPIYFGMGVIFSLAYVWTKRLAVPIIIHMLQNGFVVIFQLLNPEALKKATEQANFIYHIFIP
;
A
#
# COMPACT_ATOMS: atom_id res chain seq x y z
N LYS A 1 -16.25 -1.72 16.93
CA LYS A 1 -17.16 -1.41 15.80
C LYS A 1 -17.01 0.08 15.50
N ILE A 2 -16.54 0.47 14.30
CA ILE A 2 -16.33 1.88 13.97
C ILE A 2 -17.70 2.58 14.02
N LYS A 3 -17.87 3.55 14.93
CA LYS A 3 -19.06 4.41 14.96
C LYS A 3 -18.95 5.36 13.76
N ASN A 4 -20.02 5.49 12.96
CA ASN A 4 -20.12 6.18 11.66
C ASN A 4 -19.64 5.34 10.45
N PRO A 5 -20.50 4.47 9.88
CA PRO A 5 -20.25 3.88 8.56
C PRO A 5 -20.32 4.96 7.47
N THR A 6 -19.42 4.90 6.49
CA THR A 6 -19.54 5.74 5.28
C THR A 6 -20.72 5.25 4.43
N LYS A 7 -21.21 6.07 3.48
CA LYS A 7 -22.27 5.63 2.57
C LYS A 7 -21.90 4.36 1.79
N LEU A 8 -20.64 4.26 1.37
CA LEU A 8 -20.06 3.05 0.77
C LEU A 8 -20.23 1.82 1.68
N GLU A 9 -20.02 1.99 2.99
CA GLU A 9 -20.19 0.93 3.99
C GLU A 9 -21.64 0.65 4.39
N LEU A 10 -22.62 1.38 3.85
CA LEU A 10 -24.04 1.07 4.00
C LEU A 10 -24.56 0.20 2.86
N GLU A 11 -23.84 0.14 1.74
CA GLU A 11 -24.17 -0.72 0.61
C GLU A 11 -23.90 -2.21 0.91
N VAL A 12 -24.36 -3.09 0.01
CA VAL A 12 -24.12 -4.53 0.10
C VAL A 12 -22.62 -4.81 0.08
N LYS A 13 -22.09 -5.29 1.20
CA LYS A 13 -20.68 -5.64 1.38
C LYS A 13 -20.40 -7.05 0.90
N GLU A 14 -19.18 -7.26 0.43
CA GLU A 14 -18.65 -8.60 0.21
C GLU A 14 -18.84 -9.48 1.47
N PRO A 15 -19.19 -10.76 1.36
CA PRO A 15 -19.29 -11.64 2.53
C PRO A 15 -18.00 -11.68 3.36
N LYS A 16 -18.10 -11.79 4.69
CA LYS A 16 -16.93 -11.77 5.58
C LYS A 16 -15.91 -12.87 5.26
N LYS A 17 -16.37 -14.02 4.75
CA LYS A 17 -15.50 -15.13 4.34
C LYS A 17 -14.51 -14.78 3.23
N TYR A 18 -14.79 -13.74 2.43
CA TYR A 18 -13.92 -13.30 1.34
C TYR A 18 -12.94 -12.19 1.74
N ILE A 19 -12.96 -11.72 3.00
CA ILE A 19 -12.02 -10.67 3.46
C ILE A 19 -10.56 -11.11 3.27
N ILE A 20 -10.22 -12.33 3.70
CA ILE A 20 -8.85 -12.85 3.60
C ILE A 20 -8.44 -13.11 2.15
N PRO A 21 -9.24 -13.81 1.31
CA PRO A 21 -8.94 -13.94 -0.12
C PRO A 21 -8.71 -12.60 -0.83
N TRP A 22 -9.58 -11.60 -0.63
CA TRP A 22 -9.42 -10.28 -1.23
C TRP A 22 -8.16 -9.57 -0.71
N ALA A 23 -7.84 -9.71 0.57
CA ALA A 23 -6.63 -9.12 1.15
C ALA A 23 -5.34 -9.77 0.61
N LEU A 24 -5.33 -11.10 0.43
CA LEU A 24 -4.18 -11.80 -0.16
C LEU A 24 -3.99 -11.42 -1.63
N LEU A 25 -5.08 -11.31 -2.40
CA LEU A 25 -5.01 -10.83 -3.78
C LEU A 25 -4.49 -9.38 -3.84
N GLY A 26 -5.03 -8.48 -3.02
CA GLY A 26 -4.57 -7.10 -2.95
C GLY A 26 -3.12 -6.98 -2.52
N PHE A 27 -2.67 -7.81 -1.57
CA PHE A 27 -1.26 -7.90 -1.17
C PHE A 27 -0.37 -8.33 -2.34
N ALA A 28 -0.74 -9.37 -3.08
CA ALA A 28 -0.01 -9.79 -4.28
C ALA A 28 0.08 -8.69 -5.33
N LEU A 29 -1.02 -7.96 -5.58
CA LEU A 29 -1.03 -6.83 -6.52
C LEU A 29 -0.09 -5.70 -6.08
N VAL A 30 -0.04 -5.40 -4.78
CA VAL A 30 0.88 -4.40 -4.21
C VAL A 30 2.34 -4.82 -4.38
N MET A 31 2.65 -6.09 -4.12
CA MET A 31 4.00 -6.62 -4.30
C MET A 31 4.45 -6.56 -5.77
N ILE A 32 3.58 -6.97 -6.69
CA ILE A 32 3.85 -6.89 -8.14
C ILE A 32 4.06 -5.43 -8.56
N TYR A 33 3.17 -4.53 -8.13
CA TYR A 33 3.27 -3.11 -8.44
C TYR A 33 4.59 -2.51 -7.94
N GLN A 34 4.94 -2.76 -6.68
CA GLN A 34 6.18 -2.26 -6.09
C GLN A 34 7.42 -2.82 -6.82
N MET A 35 7.40 -4.10 -7.20
CA MET A 35 8.48 -4.73 -7.96
C MET A 35 8.66 -4.05 -9.32
N VAL A 36 7.57 -3.85 -10.08
CA VAL A 36 7.60 -3.18 -11.38
C VAL A 36 8.15 -1.77 -11.26
N VAL A 37 7.63 -0.97 -10.32
CA VAL A 37 8.11 0.40 -10.13
C VAL A 37 9.58 0.44 -9.70
N SER A 38 10.03 -0.48 -8.85
CA SER A 38 11.42 -0.56 -8.41
C SER A 38 12.38 -0.90 -9.56
N ILE A 39 11.99 -1.82 -10.45
CA ILE A 39 12.76 -2.14 -11.67
C ILE A 39 12.88 -0.90 -12.54
N VAL A 40 11.77 -0.25 -12.86
CA VAL A 40 11.75 0.98 -13.68
C VAL A 40 12.63 2.08 -13.07
N TYR A 41 12.53 2.30 -11.76
CA TYR A 41 13.36 3.26 -11.05
C TYR A 41 14.85 2.93 -11.15
N SER A 42 15.22 1.66 -11.01
CA SER A 42 16.61 1.23 -11.09
C SER A 42 17.23 1.52 -12.46
N GLN A 43 16.44 1.44 -13.54
CA GLN A 43 16.89 1.72 -14.90
C GLN A 43 17.05 3.23 -15.14
N ILE A 44 16.14 4.04 -14.62
CA ILE A 44 16.19 5.50 -14.80
C ILE A 44 17.35 6.13 -14.01
N PHE A 45 17.59 5.64 -12.78
CA PHE A 45 18.54 6.25 -11.85
C PHE A 45 19.83 5.44 -11.65
N GLY A 46 20.01 4.34 -12.38
CA GLY A 46 21.21 3.49 -12.37
C GLY A 46 21.51 2.79 -11.04
N THR A 47 20.67 2.93 -10.02
CA THR A 47 20.85 2.35 -8.69
C THR A 47 19.52 1.94 -8.09
N GLN A 48 19.51 0.81 -7.39
CA GLN A 48 18.38 0.46 -6.54
C GLN A 48 18.48 1.26 -5.24
N GLN A 49 17.48 2.11 -5.00
CA GLN A 49 17.37 2.89 -3.78
C GLN A 49 16.37 2.20 -2.86
N THR A 50 16.73 2.08 -1.57
CA THR A 50 15.75 1.77 -0.54
C THR A 50 15.11 3.08 -0.09
N SER A 51 13.82 3.03 0.25
CA SER A 51 13.13 4.20 0.80
C SER A 51 13.79 4.65 2.11
N PRO A 52 14.13 5.94 2.26
CA PRO A 52 14.52 6.52 3.54
C PRO A 52 13.53 6.27 4.68
N ASN A 53 12.23 6.11 4.38
CA ASN A 53 11.25 5.69 5.37
C ASN A 53 11.61 4.28 5.87
N THR A 54 11.75 3.32 4.96
CA THR A 54 12.06 1.93 5.31
C THR A 54 13.39 1.80 6.04
N GLU A 55 14.44 2.48 5.59
CA GLU A 55 15.75 2.47 6.27
C GLU A 55 15.63 2.93 7.73
N ARG A 56 14.93 4.05 7.98
CA ARG A 56 14.70 4.56 9.34
C ARG A 56 13.91 3.57 10.18
N LEU A 57 12.85 2.98 9.61
CA LEU A 57 12.03 1.99 10.30
C LEU A 57 12.87 0.77 10.74
N ILE A 58 13.74 0.25 9.87
CA ILE A 58 14.61 -0.89 10.19
C ILE A 58 15.62 -0.55 11.28
N VAL A 59 16.24 0.62 11.24
CA VAL A 59 17.19 1.07 12.29
C VAL A 59 16.51 1.11 13.66
N ILE A 60 15.28 1.64 13.73
CA ILE A 60 14.52 1.69 14.99
C ILE A 60 14.07 0.29 15.40
N ALA A 61 13.55 -0.51 14.47
CA ALA A 61 13.07 -1.87 14.74
C ALA A 61 14.17 -2.79 15.30
N ARG A 62 15.42 -2.65 14.84
CA ARG A 62 16.58 -3.39 15.38
C ARG A 62 16.88 -3.03 16.84
N LYS A 63 16.61 -1.78 17.25
CA LYS A 63 16.82 -1.31 18.63
C LYS A 63 15.63 -1.62 19.53
N ILE A 64 14.42 -1.56 18.97
CA ILE A 64 13.16 -1.72 19.69
C ILE A 64 12.28 -2.67 18.88
N PRO A 65 12.38 -4.00 19.07
CA PRO A 65 11.58 -4.96 18.31
C PRO A 65 10.07 -4.76 18.44
N LEU A 66 9.60 -4.24 19.58
CA LEU A 66 8.19 -3.85 19.78
C LEU A 66 7.72 -2.79 18.76
N PHE A 67 8.63 -1.96 18.23
CA PHE A 67 8.30 -0.98 17.21
C PHE A 67 7.76 -1.61 15.92
N ILE A 68 8.14 -2.86 15.61
CA ILE A 68 7.61 -3.63 14.47
C ILE A 68 6.09 -3.76 14.57
N PHE A 69 5.55 -4.00 15.78
CA PHE A 69 4.11 -4.07 16.00
C PHE A 69 3.42 -2.75 15.68
N PHE A 70 3.99 -1.63 16.12
CA PHE A 70 3.42 -0.31 15.84
C PHE A 70 3.42 0.01 14.33
N VAL A 71 4.52 -0.23 13.65
CA VAL A 71 4.67 0.05 12.22
C VAL A 71 3.84 -0.89 11.35
N SER A 72 3.75 -2.17 11.73
CA SER A 72 3.07 -3.18 10.92
C SER A 72 1.57 -3.27 11.19
N ILE A 73 1.09 -2.78 12.33
CA ILE A 73 -0.31 -2.93 12.75
C ILE A 73 -0.94 -1.57 13.05
N VAL A 74 -0.39 -0.81 14.00
CA VAL A 74 -1.01 0.44 14.47
C VAL A 74 -0.99 1.52 13.39
N GLY A 75 0.15 1.71 12.70
CA GLY A 75 0.30 2.64 11.58
C GLY A 75 -0.75 2.40 10.49
N PRO A 76 -0.77 1.20 9.86
CA PRO A 76 -1.77 0.84 8.85
C PRO A 76 -3.22 1.03 9.29
N LEU A 77 -3.57 0.76 10.55
CA LEU A 77 -4.93 1.00 11.06
C LEU A 77 -5.30 2.49 10.99
N LEU A 78 -4.41 3.36 11.48
CA LEU A 78 -4.63 4.80 11.51
C LEU A 78 -4.61 5.38 10.10
N GLU A 79 -3.65 4.96 9.28
CA GLU A 79 -3.49 5.43 7.92
C GLU A 79 -4.70 5.05 7.06
N GLU A 80 -5.13 3.80 7.04
CA GLU A 80 -6.31 3.43 6.24
C GLU A 80 -7.59 4.08 6.76
N TYR A 81 -7.70 4.33 8.08
CA TYR A 81 -8.80 5.13 8.62
C TYR A 81 -8.79 6.56 8.05
N VAL A 82 -7.66 7.25 8.12
CA VAL A 82 -7.54 8.64 7.64
C VAL A 82 -7.68 8.70 6.11
N PHE A 83 -6.90 7.94 5.37
CA PHE A 83 -6.81 8.08 3.92
C PHE A 83 -7.95 7.38 3.18
N ARG A 84 -8.40 6.19 3.61
CA ARG A 84 -9.51 5.49 2.92
C ARG A 84 -10.86 5.84 3.47
N LYS A 85 -11.05 5.74 4.78
CA LYS A 85 -12.38 5.95 5.35
C LYS A 85 -12.76 7.43 5.31
N VAL A 86 -11.89 8.31 5.82
CA VAL A 86 -12.18 9.74 5.91
C VAL A 86 -11.97 10.43 4.56
N ILE A 87 -10.73 10.53 4.05
CA ILE A 87 -10.46 11.35 2.86
C ILE A 87 -11.12 10.76 1.61
N PHE A 88 -10.78 9.52 1.25
CA PHE A 88 -11.33 8.88 0.06
C PHE A 88 -12.84 8.68 0.19
N GLY A 89 -13.31 8.12 1.31
CA GLY A 89 -14.71 7.78 1.53
C GLY A 89 -15.63 9.00 1.46
N GLU A 90 -15.27 10.10 2.11
CA GLU A 90 -16.07 11.34 2.07
C GLU A 90 -16.03 11.98 0.68
N LEU A 91 -14.86 12.05 0.02
CA LEU A 91 -14.75 12.64 -1.31
C LEU A 91 -15.53 11.82 -2.37
N PHE A 92 -15.44 10.49 -2.32
CA PHE A 92 -16.20 9.60 -3.19
C PHE A 92 -17.72 9.72 -3.01
N ASN A 93 -18.17 10.04 -1.79
CA ASN A 93 -19.59 10.24 -1.47
C ASN A 93 -20.09 11.65 -1.83
N ALA A 94 -19.24 12.67 -1.66
CA ALA A 94 -19.56 14.06 -1.94
C ALA A 94 -19.76 14.32 -3.45
N ILE A 95 -18.98 13.63 -4.30
CA ILE A 95 -19.08 13.77 -5.75
C ILE A 95 -20.35 13.07 -6.25
N LYS A 96 -21.36 13.86 -6.61
CA LYS A 96 -22.60 13.42 -7.25
C LYS A 96 -22.36 13.28 -8.76
N GLY A 97 -22.83 12.20 -9.37
CA GLY A 97 -22.70 11.95 -10.81
C GLY A 97 -21.95 10.65 -11.13
N ASN A 98 -21.16 10.66 -12.20
CA ASN A 98 -20.47 9.48 -12.70
C ASN A 98 -19.53 8.87 -11.64
N ARG A 99 -19.79 7.61 -11.25
CA ARG A 99 -19.04 6.92 -10.20
C ARG A 99 -17.60 6.61 -10.59
N ILE A 100 -17.30 6.48 -11.88
CA ILE A 100 -15.93 6.31 -12.39
C ILE A 100 -15.14 7.60 -12.18
N VAL A 101 -15.74 8.76 -12.49
CA VAL A 101 -15.12 10.07 -12.26
C VAL A 101 -14.94 10.33 -10.76
N ALA A 102 -15.96 10.03 -9.95
CA ALA A 102 -15.86 10.13 -8.50
C ALA A 102 -14.72 9.26 -7.95
N PHE A 103 -14.58 8.02 -8.43
CA PHE A 103 -13.49 7.13 -8.04
C PHE A 103 -12.14 7.71 -8.44
N ALA A 104 -11.97 8.13 -9.70
CA ALA A 104 -10.71 8.67 -10.21
C ALA A 104 -10.23 9.88 -9.41
N ILE A 105 -11.14 10.82 -9.10
CA ILE A 105 -10.82 12.01 -8.29
C ILE A 105 -10.50 11.60 -6.85
N ALA A 106 -11.37 10.83 -6.20
CA ALA A 106 -11.20 10.46 -4.79
C ALA A 106 -9.94 9.64 -4.54
N THR A 107 -9.67 8.66 -5.41
CA THR A 107 -8.44 7.85 -5.38
C THR A 107 -7.22 8.71 -5.62
N THR A 108 -7.21 9.56 -6.65
CA THR A 108 -6.04 10.42 -6.94
C THR A 108 -5.70 11.32 -5.76
N VAL A 109 -6.70 12.01 -5.19
CA VAL A 109 -6.49 12.92 -4.06
C VAL A 109 -6.02 12.16 -2.82
N SER A 110 -6.72 11.09 -2.43
CA SER A 110 -6.36 10.31 -1.24
C SER A 110 -4.97 9.68 -1.35
N SER A 111 -4.66 9.08 -2.50
CA SER A 111 -3.38 8.42 -2.75
C SER A 111 -2.21 9.40 -2.84
N LEU A 112 -2.44 10.60 -3.39
CA LEU A 112 -1.40 11.63 -3.44
C LEU A 112 -1.09 12.17 -2.05
N ILE A 113 -2.11 12.47 -1.23
CA ILE A 113 -1.89 12.92 0.15
C ILE A 113 -1.19 11.82 0.96
N PHE A 114 -1.62 10.56 0.80
CA PHE A 114 -0.94 9.41 1.40
C PHE A 114 0.55 9.34 1.02
N ALA A 115 0.86 9.48 -0.27
CA ALA A 115 2.24 9.46 -0.76
C ALA A 115 3.09 10.61 -0.20
N LEU A 116 2.53 11.83 -0.15
CA LEU A 116 3.22 13.00 0.38
C LEU A 116 3.45 12.91 1.89
N ALA A 117 2.51 12.31 2.64
CA ALA A 117 2.63 12.13 4.09
C ALA A 117 3.84 11.27 4.49
N HIS A 118 4.37 10.44 3.58
CA HIS A 118 5.56 9.64 3.81
C HIS A 118 6.86 10.45 3.78
N ASN A 119 6.83 11.72 3.35
CA ASN A 119 8.00 12.60 3.25
C ASN A 119 9.18 11.96 2.51
N ASP A 120 8.86 11.18 1.48
CA ASP A 120 9.82 10.43 0.68
C ASP A 120 9.51 10.62 -0.81
N TYR A 121 9.87 11.81 -1.30
CA TYR A 121 9.43 12.33 -2.59
C TYR A 121 9.86 11.46 -3.77
N LYS A 122 11.02 10.80 -3.68
CA LYS A 122 11.49 9.88 -4.72
C LYS A 122 10.59 8.66 -4.84
N PHE A 123 9.93 8.23 -3.78
CA PHE A 123 9.11 7.03 -3.72
C PHE A 123 7.60 7.35 -3.86
N ILE A 124 7.24 8.58 -4.23
CA ILE A 124 5.85 8.98 -4.48
C ILE A 124 5.12 7.99 -5.40
N PRO A 125 5.68 7.54 -6.55
CA PRO A 125 4.98 6.58 -7.40
C PRO A 125 4.61 5.29 -6.67
N ILE A 126 5.52 4.73 -5.85
CA ILE A 126 5.27 3.52 -5.07
C ILE A 126 4.10 3.75 -4.10
N TYR A 127 4.16 4.80 -3.27
CA TYR A 127 3.11 5.07 -2.30
C TYR A 127 1.77 5.44 -2.96
N PHE A 128 1.81 6.19 -4.05
CA PHE A 128 0.62 6.59 -4.79
C PHE A 128 -0.10 5.36 -5.35
N GLY A 129 0.60 4.46 -6.05
CA GLY A 129 -0.03 3.27 -6.60
C GLY A 129 -0.49 2.28 -5.55
N MET A 130 0.21 2.16 -4.42
CA MET A 130 -0.30 1.43 -3.25
C MET A 130 -1.64 2.01 -2.78
N GLY A 131 -1.72 3.34 -2.64
CA GLY A 131 -2.96 4.00 -2.25
C GLY A 131 -4.11 3.79 -3.24
N VAL A 132 -3.81 3.71 -4.55
CA VAL A 132 -4.79 3.38 -5.59
C VAL A 132 -5.32 1.96 -5.39
N ILE A 133 -4.44 0.98 -5.18
CA ILE A 133 -4.84 -0.42 -4.95
C ILE A 133 -5.68 -0.55 -3.68
N PHE A 134 -5.31 0.14 -2.60
CA PHE A 134 -6.07 0.13 -1.35
C PHE A 134 -7.45 0.77 -1.52
N SER A 135 -7.54 1.87 -2.28
CA SER A 135 -8.82 2.52 -2.60
C SER A 135 -9.71 1.62 -3.45
N LEU A 136 -9.14 0.91 -4.43
CA LEU A 136 -9.86 -0.10 -5.22
C LEU A 136 -10.39 -1.23 -4.34
N ALA A 137 -9.54 -1.80 -3.47
CA ALA A 137 -9.93 -2.85 -2.54
C ALA A 137 -11.06 -2.39 -1.60
N TYR A 138 -11.02 -1.13 -1.15
CA TYR A 138 -12.07 -0.57 -0.30
C TYR A 138 -13.40 -0.41 -1.04
N VAL A 139 -13.39 0.16 -2.25
CA VAL A 139 -14.61 0.37 -3.06
C VAL A 139 -15.23 -0.95 -3.50
N TRP A 140 -14.39 -1.90 -3.92
CA TRP A 140 -14.85 -3.20 -4.38
C TRP A 140 -15.52 -3.99 -3.26
N THR A 141 -14.85 -4.07 -2.10
CA THR A 141 -15.32 -4.93 -1.00
C THR A 141 -16.29 -4.22 -0.04
N LYS A 142 -16.30 -2.88 -0.06
CA LYS A 142 -17.02 -2.01 0.89
C LYS A 142 -16.67 -2.30 2.34
N ARG A 143 -15.43 -2.76 2.57
CA ARG A 143 -14.90 -3.13 3.87
C ARG A 143 -13.55 -2.50 4.07
N LEU A 144 -13.44 -1.63 5.06
CA LEU A 144 -12.16 -1.04 5.45
C LEU A 144 -11.15 -2.09 5.94
N ALA A 145 -11.64 -3.22 6.46
CA ALA A 145 -10.78 -4.32 6.91
C ALA A 145 -9.88 -4.89 5.80
N VAL A 146 -10.33 -4.87 4.54
CA VAL A 146 -9.57 -5.43 3.41
C VAL A 146 -8.30 -4.60 3.13
N PRO A 147 -8.36 -3.30 2.83
CA PRO A 147 -7.16 -2.48 2.65
C PRO A 147 -6.28 -2.42 3.91
N ILE A 148 -6.88 -2.45 5.12
CA ILE A 148 -6.11 -2.55 6.37
C ILE A 148 -5.23 -3.81 6.37
N ILE A 149 -5.80 -4.98 6.08
CA ILE A 149 -5.04 -6.23 6.11
C ILE A 149 -3.99 -6.25 5.00
N ILE A 150 -4.31 -5.76 3.80
CA ILE A 150 -3.34 -5.61 2.71
C ILE A 150 -2.13 -4.77 3.18
N HIS A 151 -2.39 -3.62 3.79
CA HIS A 151 -1.35 -2.71 4.23
C HIS A 151 -0.53 -3.30 5.40
N MET A 152 -1.19 -3.97 6.37
CA MET A 152 -0.49 -4.68 7.45
C MET A 152 0.42 -5.79 6.93
N LEU A 153 -0.09 -6.61 5.99
CA LEU A 153 0.70 -7.67 5.36
C LEU A 153 1.91 -7.08 4.67
N GLN A 154 1.74 -5.95 3.97
CA GLN A 154 2.85 -5.31 3.29
C GLN A 154 3.91 -4.73 4.24
N ASN A 155 3.51 -3.90 5.21
CA ASN A 155 4.49 -3.37 6.17
C ASN A 155 5.18 -4.48 6.96
N GLY A 156 4.42 -5.49 7.40
CA GLY A 156 4.97 -6.67 8.06
C GLY A 156 5.97 -7.41 7.19
N PHE A 157 5.62 -7.68 5.92
CA PHE A 157 6.50 -8.36 4.98
C PHE A 157 7.81 -7.59 4.76
N VAL A 158 7.74 -6.30 4.43
CA VAL A 158 8.93 -5.47 4.18
C VAL A 158 9.84 -5.43 5.41
N VAL A 159 9.27 -5.21 6.60
CA VAL A 159 10.07 -5.11 7.83
C VAL A 159 10.71 -6.45 8.19
N ILE A 160 9.94 -7.53 8.22
CA ILE A 160 10.45 -8.87 8.56
C ILE A 160 11.51 -9.30 7.54
N PHE A 161 11.23 -9.13 6.25
CA PHE A 161 12.14 -9.53 5.18
C PHE A 161 13.47 -8.77 5.25
N GLN A 162 13.45 -7.46 5.49
CA GLN A 162 14.69 -6.67 5.62
C GLN A 162 15.45 -6.92 6.92
N LEU A 163 14.77 -7.32 8.00
CA LEU A 163 15.43 -7.72 9.24
C LEU A 163 16.11 -9.08 9.11
N LEU A 164 15.45 -10.07 8.49
CA LEU A 164 15.94 -11.44 8.40
C LEU A 164 16.93 -11.64 7.24
N ASN A 165 16.77 -10.92 6.14
CA ASN A 165 17.56 -11.13 4.93
C ASN A 165 17.90 -9.81 4.21
N PRO A 166 18.74 -8.94 4.79
CA PRO A 166 19.21 -7.74 4.09
C PRO A 166 19.87 -8.05 2.74
N GLU A 167 20.50 -9.22 2.59
CA GLU A 167 21.11 -9.66 1.32
C GLU A 167 20.12 -10.30 0.32
N ALA A 168 19.02 -10.92 0.79
CA ALA A 168 18.05 -11.55 -0.12
C ALA A 168 17.20 -10.51 -0.86
N LEU A 169 17.04 -9.29 -0.33
CA LEU A 169 16.36 -8.21 -1.07
C LEU A 169 17.19 -7.84 -2.29
N LYS A 170 18.51 -7.74 -2.12
CA LYS A 170 19.44 -7.48 -3.21
C LYS A 170 19.37 -8.60 -4.25
N LYS A 171 19.43 -9.87 -3.83
CA LYS A 171 19.31 -11.04 -4.73
C LYS A 171 17.96 -11.17 -5.45
N ALA A 172 16.83 -11.01 -4.74
CA ALA A 172 15.50 -11.10 -5.34
C ALA A 172 15.29 -10.01 -6.39
N THR A 173 15.84 -8.83 -6.14
CA THR A 173 15.74 -7.70 -7.08
C THR A 173 16.75 -7.83 -8.23
N GLU A 174 17.95 -8.38 -8.00
CA GLU A 174 18.88 -8.79 -9.06
C GLU A 174 18.26 -9.86 -9.98
N GLN A 175 17.56 -10.86 -9.41
CA GLN A 175 16.82 -11.86 -10.17
C GLN A 175 15.66 -11.25 -10.96
N ALA A 176 14.92 -10.30 -10.39
CA ALA A 176 13.85 -9.60 -11.11
C ALA A 176 14.40 -8.77 -12.29
N ASN A 177 15.53 -8.08 -12.09
CA ASN A 177 16.25 -7.38 -13.16
C ASN A 177 16.76 -8.36 -14.24
N PHE A 178 17.28 -9.52 -13.84
CA PHE A 178 17.72 -10.57 -14.77
C PHE A 178 16.56 -11.11 -15.62
N ILE A 179 15.43 -11.45 -14.99
CA ILE A 179 14.21 -11.89 -15.69
C ILE A 179 13.77 -10.81 -16.69
N TYR A 180 13.80 -9.53 -16.30
CA TYR A 180 13.46 -8.43 -17.20
C TYR A 180 14.39 -8.35 -18.43
N HIS A 181 15.71 -8.43 -18.27
CA HIS A 181 16.67 -8.41 -19.39
C HIS A 181 16.52 -9.60 -20.35
N ILE A 182 15.92 -10.71 -19.90
CA ILE A 182 15.53 -11.81 -20.80
C ILE A 182 14.36 -11.40 -21.71
N PHE A 183 13.40 -10.63 -21.19
CA PHE A 183 12.18 -10.27 -21.91
C PHE A 183 12.28 -8.94 -22.68
N ILE A 184 13.15 -8.03 -22.24
CA ILE A 184 13.38 -6.71 -22.84
C ILE A 184 14.90 -6.45 -22.81
N PRO A 185 15.62 -6.78 -23.90
CA PRO A 185 17.08 -6.62 -24.00
C PRO A 185 17.51 -5.16 -24.08
#